data_AF-A0A926E3F8-F1
#
_entry.id   AF-A0A926E3F8-F1
#
_cell.length_a   1.000
_cell.length_b   1.000
_cell.length_c   1.000
_cell.angle_alpha   90.00
_cell.angle_beta   90.00
_cell.angle_gamma   90.00
#
_symmetry.space_group_name_H-M   'P 1'
#
loop_
_entity.id
_entity.type
_entity.pdbx_description
1 polymer ?
#
loop_
_entity_poly.entity_id
_entity_poly.type
_entity_poly.pdbx_seq_one_letter_code
_entity_poly.pdbx_strand_id
1 'polypeptide(L)' 'MNFSDRVYEIMRKKKMNQSAVARAAGFDPKVFNAILRGRKLLREEYVSPICEALDETPNTLFGFSDDQKN' A
#
# COMPACT_ATOMS: atom_id res chain seq x y z
N MET A 1 7.63 11.80 -1.04
CA MET A 1 6.87 10.74 -0.35
C MET A 1 6.80 9.54 -1.28
N ASN A 2 7.28 8.37 -0.86
CA ASN A 2 7.29 7.17 -1.72
C ASN A 2 6.07 6.26 -1.46
N PHE A 3 5.88 5.22 -2.27
CA PHE A 3 4.79 4.25 -2.14
C PHE A 3 4.67 3.68 -0.72
N SER A 4 5.79 3.27 -0.12
CA SER A 4 5.81 2.67 1.21
C SER A 4 5.36 3.65 2.28
N ASP A 5 5.81 4.91 2.21
CA ASP A 5 5.40 5.96 3.15
C ASP A 5 3.89 6.18 3.10
N ARG A 6 3.31 6.19 1.89
CA ARG A 6 1.85 6.31 1.68
C ARG A 6 1.09 5.14 2.30
N VAL A 7 1.56 3.92 2.06
CA VAL A 7 0.95 2.72 2.65
C VAL A 7 0.99 2.80 4.18
N TYR A 8 2.12 3.17 4.79
CA TYR A 8 2.21 3.33 6.24
C TYR A 8 1.29 4.43 6.77
N GLU A 9 1.13 5.55 6.06
CA GLU A 9 0.18 6.59 6.45
C GLU A 9 -1.27 6.13 6.41
N ILE A 10 -1.70 5.48 5.33
CA ILE A 10 -3.06 4.95 5.18
C ILE A 10 -3.34 3.97 6.31
N MET A 11 -2.41 3.04 6.57
CA MET A 11 -2.55 2.07 7.63
C MET A 11 -2.66 2.72 9.02
N ARG A 12 -1.87 3.75 9.31
CA ARG A 12 -1.98 4.51 10.56
C ARG A 12 -3.33 5.22 10.67
N LYS A 13 -3.77 5.90 9.61
CA LYS A 13 -5.06 6.63 9.56
C LYS A 13 -6.25 5.69 9.76
N LYS A 14 -6.25 4.53 9.11
CA LYS A 14 -7.31 3.51 9.17
C LYS A 14 -7.15 2.52 10.34
N LYS A 15 -6.12 2.67 11.18
CA LYS A 15 -5.79 1.73 12.29
C LYS A 15 -5.63 0.28 11.82
N MET A 16 -5.08 0.07 10.64
CA MET A 16 -4.86 -1.25 10.04
C MET A 16 -3.49 -1.81 10.42
N ASN A 17 -3.45 -3.11 10.73
CA ASN A 17 -2.20 -3.83 11.01
C ASN A 17 -1.54 -4.33 9.72
N GLN A 18 -0.22 -4.14 9.55
CA GLN A 18 0.54 -4.58 8.38
C GLN A 18 0.34 -6.05 8.02
N SER A 19 0.33 -6.92 9.02
CA SER A 19 0.16 -8.35 8.82
C SER A 19 -1.28 -8.70 8.42
N ALA A 20 -2.26 -7.92 8.84
CA ALA A 20 -3.65 -8.10 8.41
C ALA A 20 -3.82 -7.65 6.96
N VAL A 21 -3.28 -6.48 6.60
CA VAL A 21 -3.28 -5.96 5.22
C VAL A 21 -2.58 -6.93 4.27
N ALA A 22 -1.40 -7.46 4.66
CA ALA A 22 -0.69 -8.44 3.85
C ALA A 22 -1.55 -9.66 3.55
N ARG A 23 -2.21 -10.24 4.56
CA ARG A 23 -3.07 -11.41 4.38
C ARG A 23 -4.31 -11.10 3.54
N ALA A 24 -4.93 -9.95 3.75
CA ALA A 24 -6.08 -9.50 2.95
C ALA A 24 -5.70 -9.32 1.47
N ALA A 25 -4.47 -8.85 1.19
CA ALA A 25 -3.93 -8.73 -0.15
C ALA A 25 -3.36 -10.04 -0.72
N GLY A 26 -3.47 -11.16 0.00
CA GLY A 26 -2.97 -12.47 -0.44
C GLY A 26 -1.45 -12.69 -0.31
N PHE A 27 -0.76 -11.88 0.49
CA PHE A 27 0.68 -11.98 0.72
C PHE A 27 1.03 -12.60 2.07
N ASP A 28 2.16 -13.30 2.11
CA ASP A 28 2.86 -13.55 3.36
C ASP A 28 3.33 -12.21 3.97
N PRO A 29 3.12 -11.95 5.28
CA PRO A 29 3.54 -10.71 5.93
C PRO A 29 5.02 -10.35 5.74
N LYS A 30 5.92 -11.35 5.66
CA LYS A 30 7.36 -11.11 5.42
C LYS A 30 7.60 -10.62 3.99
N VAL A 31 6.87 -11.17 3.02
CA VAL A 31 6.95 -10.74 1.61
C VAL A 31 6.45 -9.30 1.47
N PHE A 32 5.30 -8.98 2.05
CA PHE A 32 4.77 -7.62 2.02
C PHE A 32 5.72 -6.62 2.70
N ASN A 33 6.30 -6.99 3.85
CA ASN A 33 7.32 -6.17 4.50
C ASN A 33 8.60 -6.01 3.64
N ALA A 34 9.01 -7.03 2.89
CA ALA A 34 10.15 -6.92 1.98
C ALA A 34 9.87 -5.93 0.83
N ILE A 35 8.65 -5.91 0.30
CA ILE A 35 8.19 -4.94 -0.71
C ILE A 35 8.24 -3.52 -0.12
N LEU A 36 7.61 -3.29 1.04
CA LEU A 36 7.58 -1.97 1.67
C LEU A 36 8.97 -1.45 2.06
N ARG A 37 9.94 -2.33 2.32
CA ARG A 37 11.33 -1.97 2.63
C ARG A 37 12.22 -1.86 1.39
N GLY A 38 11.68 -2.02 0.17
CA GLY A 38 12.45 -1.94 -1.07
C GLY A 38 13.40 -3.12 -1.30
N ARG A 39 13.28 -4.21 -0.53
CA ARG A 39 14.09 -5.42 -0.69
C ARG A 39 13.52 -6.39 -1.73
N LYS A 40 12.26 -6.19 -2.13
CA LYS A 40 11.59 -6.93 -3.21
C LYS A 40 10.90 -5.93 -4.13
N LEU A 41 10.94 -6.18 -5.43
CA LEU A 41 10.30 -5.34 -6.44
C LEU A 41 8.78 -5.39 -6.28
N LEU A 42 8.15 -4.20 -6.28
CA LEU A 42 6.71 -4.05 -6.43
C LEU A 42 6.34 -4.33 -7.89
N ARG A 43 5.57 -5.39 -8.15
CA ARG A 43 5.06 -5.73 -9.48
C ARG A 43 3.68 -5.12 -9.68
N GLU A 44 3.32 -4.87 -10.94
CA GLU A 44 2.00 -4.36 -11.32
C GLU A 44 0.86 -5.24 -10.79
N GLU A 45 1.03 -6.56 -10.87
CA GLU A 45 0.07 -7.56 -10.37
C GLU A 45 -0.21 -7.44 -8.86
N TYR A 46 0.67 -6.79 -8.09
CA TYR A 46 0.51 -6.60 -6.65
C TYR A 46 -0.25 -5.32 -6.30
N VAL A 47 -0.40 -4.39 -7.25
CA VAL A 47 -1.03 -3.10 -6.99
C VAL A 47 -2.50 -3.29 -6.64
N SER A 48 -3.28 -3.99 -7.46
CA SER A 48 -4.72 -4.17 -7.23
C SER A 48 -5.03 -4.87 -5.90
N PRO A 49 -4.40 -6.01 -5.53
CA PRO A 49 -4.66 -6.66 -4.24
C PRO A 49 -4.31 -5.78 -3.03
N ILE A 50 -3.24 -4.98 -3.12
CA ILE A 50 -2.85 -4.06 -2.03
C ILE A 50 -3.87 -2.91 -1.91
N CYS A 51 -4.37 -2.39 -3.03
CA CYS A 51 -5.41 -1.37 -3.07
C CYS A 51 -6.70 -1.87 -2.41
N GLU A 52 -7.15 -3.06 -2.78
CA GLU A 52 -8.33 -3.71 -2.20
C GLU A 52 -8.17 -3.93 -0.69
N ALA A 53 -7.01 -4.42 -0.24
CA ALA A 53 -6.75 -4.66 1.18
C ALA A 53 -6.69 -3.37 2.03
N LEU A 54 -6.29 -2.26 1.42
CA LEU A 54 -6.25 -0.94 2.06
C LEU A 54 -7.55 -0.15 1.90
N ASP A 55 -8.50 -0.67 1.11
CA ASP A 55 -9.73 0.04 0.71
C ASP A 55 -9.40 1.42 0.10
N GLU A 56 -8.45 1.44 -0.84
CA GLU A 56 -7.94 2.65 -1.49
C GLU A 56 -7.77 2.46 -2.99
N THR A 57 -7.61 3.57 -3.72
CA THR A 57 -7.31 3.53 -5.15
C THR A 57 -5.81 3.60 -5.43
N PRO A 58 -5.33 3.09 -6.59
CA PRO A 58 -3.93 3.28 -7.00
C PRO A 58 -3.52 4.76 -6.98
N ASN A 59 -4.41 5.67 -7.38
CA ASN A 59 -4.15 7.11 -7.36
C ASN A 59 -3.80 7.61 -5.94
N THR A 60 -4.53 7.16 -4.91
CA THR A 60 -4.19 7.47 -3.52
C THR A 60 -2.83 6.90 -3.12
N LEU A 61 -2.56 5.63 -3.47
CA LEU A 61 -1.31 4.96 -3.09
C LEU A 61 -0.08 5.60 -3.72
N PHE A 62 -0.15 6.00 -4.98
CA PHE A 62 0.94 6.65 -5.69
C PHE A 62 0.97 8.18 -5.50
N GLY A 63 -0.01 8.73 -4.81
CA GLY A 63 -0.08 10.17 -4.54
C GLY A 63 -0.48 11.02 -5.73
N PHE A 64 -1.13 10.42 -6.74
CA PHE A 64 -1.84 11.15 -7.79
C PHE A 64 -3.16 11.66 -7.22
N SER A 65 -3.07 12.60 -6.29
CA SER A 65 -4.25 13.34 -5.86
C SER A 65 -4.53 14.44 -6.89
N ASP A 66 -5.78 14.57 -7.31
CA ASP A 66 -6.34 15.73 -8.03
C ASP A 66 -6.33 17.02 -7.18
N ASP A 67 -5.54 17.04 -6.11
CA ASP A 67 -5.42 18.14 -5.15
C ASP A 67 -4.42 19.20 -5.65
N GLN A 68 -4.38 19.42 -6.96
CA GLN A 68 -4.18 20.76 -7.51
C GLN A 68 -5.53 21.49 -7.47
N LYS A 69 -6.10 21.64 -6.28
CA LYS A 69 -7.07 22.71 -6.07
C LYS A 69 -6.28 24.01 -6.00
N ASN A 70 -6.18 24.63 -7.17
CA ASN A 70 -6.26 26.07 -7.46
C ASN A 70 -6.08 27.01 -6.26
#